data_AF-A0A820E116-F1
#
_entry.id   AF-A0A820E116-F1
#
_cell.length_a   1.000
_cell.length_b   1.000
_cell.length_c   1.000
_cell.angle_alpha   90.00
_cell.angle_beta   90.00
_cell.angle_gamma   90.00
#
_symmetry.space_group_name_H-M   'P 1'
#
loop_
_entity.id
_entity.type
_entity.pdbx_description
1 polymer ?
#
loop_
_entity_poly.entity_id
_entity_poly.type
_entity_poly.pdbx_seq_one_letter_code
_entity_poly.pdbx_strand_id
1 'polypeptide(L)'
;MLLATALCFRGENIIPKEIEQKLIIDMKQWWRFCDLSPTGFKCRINYCRPYIFQDISDLVWADKQVCALANETNASPNIFAI
;
A
#
# COMPACT_ATOMS: atom_id res chain seq x y z
N MET A 1 10.96 11.38 -1.31
CA MET A 1 11.82 10.17 -1.29
C MET A 1 11.30 9.26 -0.18
N LEU A 2 11.28 7.95 -0.41
CA LEU A 2 10.71 6.96 0.50
C LEU A 2 11.78 6.35 1.43
N LEU A 3 11.46 6.23 2.71
CA LEU A 3 12.30 5.59 3.72
C LEU A 3 11.84 4.17 4.04
N ALA A 4 10.54 3.89 3.91
CA ALA A 4 9.97 2.57 4.11
C ALA A 4 8.57 2.50 3.50
N THR A 5 8.18 1.31 3.03
CA THR A 5 6.82 1.07 2.55
C THR A 5 6.32 -0.30 2.99
N ALA A 6 5.14 -0.32 3.60
CA ALA A 6 4.40 -1.54 3.88
C ALA A 6 3.06 -1.54 3.13
N LEU A 7 2.73 -2.67 2.50
CA LEU A 7 1.48 -2.90 1.78
C LEU A 7 0.68 -3.98 2.51
N CYS A 8 -0.51 -3.60 2.99
CA CYS A 8 -1.44 -4.48 3.67
C CYS A 8 -2.61 -4.79 2.74
N PHE A 9 -2.66 -6.01 2.21
CA PHE A 9 -3.73 -6.47 1.34
C PHE A 9 -4.82 -7.17 2.15
N ARG A 10 -6.09 -6.97 1.77
CA ARG A 10 -7.25 -7.58 2.40
C ARG A 10 -8.25 -8.13 1.38
N GLY A 11 -8.66 -9.39 1.52
CA GLY A 11 -9.62 -10.06 0.62
C GLY A 11 -9.42 -11.59 0.52
N GLU A 12 -10.47 -12.33 0.16
CA GLU A 12 -10.46 -13.81 0.17
C GLU A 12 -9.64 -14.43 -0.96
N ASN A 13 -9.63 -13.82 -2.15
CA ASN A 13 -8.98 -14.37 -3.35
C ASN A 13 -7.64 -13.68 -3.68
N ILE A 14 -6.80 -13.47 -2.68
CA ILE A 14 -5.48 -12.85 -2.87
C ILE A 14 -4.42 -13.92 -3.09
N ILE A 15 -3.75 -13.89 -4.24
CA ILE A 15 -2.67 -14.81 -4.59
C ILE A 15 -1.33 -14.08 -4.37
N PRO A 16 -0.48 -14.51 -3.43
CA PRO A 16 0.78 -13.82 -3.11
C PRO A 16 1.70 -13.64 -4.33
N LYS A 17 1.74 -14.63 -5.23
CA LYS A 17 2.54 -14.60 -6.46
C LYS A 17 2.15 -13.46 -7.40
N GLU A 18 0.85 -13.15 -7.51
CA GLU A 18 0.38 -12.05 -8.36
C GLU A 18 0.78 -10.69 -7.78
N ILE A 19 0.81 -10.57 -6.45
CA ILE A 19 1.27 -9.38 -5.75
C ILE A 19 2.75 -9.14 -6.03
N GLU A 20 3.58 -10.18 -5.88
CA GLU A 20 5.02 -10.08 -6.13
C GLU A 20 5.32 -9.69 -7.59
N GLN A 21 4.61 -10.28 -8.55
CA GLN A 21 4.75 -9.93 -9.96
C GLN A 21 4.38 -8.48 -10.24
N LYS A 22 3.24 -8.00 -9.72
CA LYS A 22 2.83 -6.59 -9.86
C LYS A 22 3.82 -5.63 -9.19
N LEU A 23 4.40 -6.00 -8.06
CA LEU A 23 5.41 -5.21 -7.37
C LEU A 23 6.72 -5.07 -8.16
N ILE A 24 7.13 -6.12 -8.86
CA ILE A 24 8.34 -6.10 -9.69
C ILE A 24 8.12 -5.28 -10.97
N ILE A 25 6.96 -5.44 -11.62
CA ILE A 25 6.69 -4.84 -12.94
C ILE A 25 6.26 -3.37 -12.81
N ASP A 26 5.28 -3.08 -11.96
CA ASP A 26 4.60 -1.77 -11.98
C ASP A 26 5.17 -0.80 -10.93
N MET A 27 5.54 -1.31 -9.75
CA MET A 27 5.83 -0.44 -8.59
C MET A 27 7.29 0.05 -8.55
N LYS A 28 8.25 -0.73 -9.08
CA LYS A 28 9.67 -0.35 -9.06
C LYS A 28 10.00 0.91 -9.86
N GLN A 29 9.25 1.20 -10.92
CA GLN A 29 9.51 2.38 -11.76
C GLN A 29 9.00 3.68 -11.12
N TRP A 30 7.97 3.61 -10.28
CA TRP A 30 7.31 4.79 -9.73
C TRP A 30 7.83 5.17 -8.33
N TRP A 31 8.27 4.21 -7.54
CA TRP A 31 8.66 4.41 -6.14
C TRP A 31 10.17 4.64 -6.02
N ARG A 32 10.57 5.82 -5.54
CA ARG A 32 11.99 6.19 -5.33
C ARG A 32 12.37 6.12 -3.85
N PHE A 33 13.08 5.07 -3.49
CA PHE A 33 13.64 4.88 -2.15
C PHE A 33 14.89 5.73 -1.92
N CYS A 34 15.16 6.04 -0.66
CA CYS A 34 16.43 6.59 -0.21
C CYS A 34 17.54 5.56 -0.36
N ASP A 35 18.74 6.00 -0.73
CA ASP A 35 19.90 5.14 -0.97
C ASP A 35 20.32 4.33 0.29
N LEU A 36 19.96 4.82 1.48
CA LEU A 36 20.27 4.19 2.76
C LEU A 36 19.17 3.24 3.27
N SER A 37 18.05 3.12 2.54
CA SER A 37 16.94 2.23 2.90
C SER A 37 17.00 0.93 2.09
N PRO A 38 16.60 -0.23 2.66
CA PRO A 38 16.31 -1.39 1.84
C PRO A 38 15.27 -1.04 0.76
N THR A 39 15.55 -1.37 -0.50
CA THR A 39 14.72 -1.04 -1.67
C THR A 39 13.57 -2.05 -1.87
N GLY A 40 12.92 -2.44 -0.78
CA GLY A 40 11.94 -3.52 -0.73
C GLY A 40 10.62 -3.08 -0.11
N PHE A 41 9.56 -3.77 -0.51
CA PHE A 41 8.22 -3.57 0.04
C PHE A 41 7.93 -4.65 1.07
N LYS A 42 7.42 -4.25 2.24
CA LYS A 42 6.92 -5.21 3.23
C LYS A 42 5.46 -5.52 2.94
N CYS A 43 5.16 -6.73 2.47
CA CYS A 43 3.79 -7.13 2.17
C CYS A 43 3.19 -7.99 3.28
N ARG A 44 1.94 -7.72 3.65
CA ARG A 44 1.12 -8.61 4.47
C ARG A 44 -0.25 -8.80 3.84
N ILE A 45 -0.81 -9.99 4.02
CA ILE A 45 -2.09 -10.39 3.44
C ILE A 45 -3.01 -10.84 4.57
N ASN A 46 -4.22 -10.29 4.58
CA ASN A 46 -5.32 -10.73 5.42
C ASN A 46 -6.43 -11.30 4.52
N TYR A 47 -6.77 -12.58 4.70
CA TYR A 47 -7.76 -13.26 3.86
C TYR A 47 -9.21 -12.94 4.22
N CYS A 48 -9.46 -12.20 5.31
CA CYS A 48 -10.81 -11.77 5.65
C CYS A 48 -11.31 -10.70 4.67
N ARG A 49 -12.54 -10.85 4.16
CA ARG A 49 -13.20 -9.86 3.30
C ARG A 49 -13.22 -8.46 3.96
N PRO A 50 -13.07 -7.37 3.18
CA PRO A 50 -13.30 -6.03 3.69
C PRO A 50 -14.75 -5.87 4.14
N TYR A 51 -14.96 -5.24 5.29
CA TYR A 51 -16.28 -4.93 5.81
C TYR A 51 -16.55 -3.44 5.63
N ILE A 52 -17.72 -3.13 5.07
CA ILE A 52 -18.23 -1.76 4.99
C ILE A 52 -19.45 -1.70 5.90
N PHE A 53 -19.48 -0.68 6.75
CA PHE A 53 -20.64 -0.41 7.56
C PHE A 53 -21.77 0.13 6.68
N GLN A 54 -22.97 -0.42 6.81
CA GLN A 54 -24.08 -0.25 5.85
C GLN A 54 -24.58 1.19 5.70
N ASP A 55 -24.28 2.09 6.66
CA ASP A 55 -24.75 3.48 6.66
C ASP A 55 -23.81 4.48 5.98
N ILE A 56 -22.65 4.06 5.45
CA ILE A 56 -21.69 4.96 4.79
C ILE A 56 -21.89 4.93 3.27
N SER A 57 -22.49 5.99 2.72
CA SER A 57 -22.82 6.13 1.28
C SER A 57 -21.60 6.21 0.35
N ASP A 58 -20.44 6.53 0.90
CA ASP A 58 -19.29 6.99 0.11
C ASP A 58 -18.35 5.84 -0.29
N LEU A 59 -18.62 4.63 0.18
CA LEU A 59 -17.77 3.46 -0.04
C LEU A 59 -18.54 2.35 -0.76
N VAL A 60 -18.01 1.91 -1.90
CA VAL A 60 -18.54 0.78 -2.66
C VAL A 60 -17.90 -0.52 -2.17
N TRP A 61 -18.71 -1.60 -2.12
CA TRP A 61 -18.23 -2.94 -1.82
C TRP A 61 -17.10 -3.36 -2.76
N ALA A 62 -15.97 -3.74 -2.17
CA ALA A 62 -14.81 -4.22 -2.89
C ALA A 62 -14.43 -5.63 -2.39
N ASP A 63 -14.12 -6.53 -3.32
CA ASP A 63 -13.66 -7.88 -2.99
C ASP A 63 -12.21 -7.90 -2.49
N LYS A 64 -11.43 -6.88 -2.86
CA LYS A 64 -10.02 -6.72 -2.48
C LYS A 64 -9.73 -5.25 -2.17
N GLN A 65 -8.97 -5.00 -1.13
CA GLN A 65 -8.48 -3.67 -0.78
C GLN A 65 -6.99 -3.71 -0.44
N VAL A 66 -6.31 -2.58 -0.62
CA VAL A 66 -4.92 -2.38 -0.23
C VAL A 66 -4.80 -1.12 0.60
N CYS A 67 -4.08 -1.20 1.71
CA CYS A 67 -3.65 -0.05 2.48
C CYS A 67 -2.13 0.06 2.39
N ALA A 68 -1.65 1.22 1.94
CA ALA A 68 -0.23 1.53 1.85
C ALA A 68 0.17 2.42 3.03
N LEU A 69 1.15 1.95 3.81
CA LEU A 69 1.81 2.72 4.85
C LEU A 69 3.17 3.14 4.30
N ALA A 70 3.28 4.39 3.87
CA ALA A 70 4.48 4.96 3.29
C ALA A 70 5.10 5.98 4.25
N ASN A 71 6.39 5.82 4.53
CA ASN A 71 7.19 6.84 5.21
C ASN A 71 7.96 7.64 4.16
N GLU A 72 7.55 8.89 3.93
CA GLU A 72 8.14 9.76 2.92
C GLU A 72 8.66 11.06 3.53
N THR A 73 9.80 11.53 3.03
CA THR A 73 10.37 12.82 3.42
C THR A 73 9.58 14.02 2.88
N ASN A 74 8.76 13.81 1.85
CA ASN A 74 8.01 14.89 1.20
C ASN A 74 6.71 15.27 1.95
N ALA A 75 6.28 14.45 2.91
CA ALA A 75 5.10 14.75 3.72
C ALA A 75 5.33 15.98 4.62
N SER A 76 6.53 16.13 5.19
CA SER A 76 6.83 17.19 6.15
C SER A 76 6.73 18.62 5.57
N PRO A 77 7.42 18.97 4.47
CA PRO A 77 7.35 20.34 3.94
C PRO A 77 5.96 20.69 3.40
N ASN A 78 5.12 19.73 3.01
CA ASN A 78 3.78 20.02 2.48
C ASN A 78 2.71 20.15 3.57
N ILE A 79 2.97 19.61 4.77
CA ILE A 79 2.00 19.59 5.88
C ILE A 79 2.40 20.59 6.97
N PHE A 80 3.70 20.78 7.21
CA PHE A 80 4.23 21.65 8.25
C PHE A 80 4.80 22.98 7.72
N ALA A 81 4.71 23.25 6.41
CA ALA A 81 4.89 24.60 5.91
C ALA A 81 3.63 25.42 6.22
N ILE A 82 3.64 26.02 7.41
CA ILE A 82 2.77 27.14 7.81
C ILE A 82 3.68 28.34 8.07
#